data_AF-A0AAV9FHI7-F1
#
_entry.id   AF-A0AAV9FHI7-F1
#
_cell.length_a   1.000
_cell.length_b   1.000
_cell.length_c   1.000
_cell.angle_alpha   90.00
_cell.angle_beta   90.00
_cell.angle_gamma   90.00
#
_symmetry.space_group_name_H-M   'P 1'
#
loop_
_entity.id
_entity.type
_entity.pdbx_description
1 polymer ?
#
loop_
_entity_poly.entity_id
_entity_poly.type
_entity_poly.pdbx_seq_one_letter_code
_entity_poly.pdbx_strand_id
1 'polypeptide(L)'
;MEAMLAKPTLSRLKFTPKFPTTSAFSPAAAISLRPIPPSTAVQHQTHRPPSASAEAISSPNDGGEEDDEEDYGEVSRIIGSRAVRSGLSTAMEYLIEWKDGHAPSWVPAGGIAADVVAEFDSPWWTAARKADESELRRLLELHPARDVDAVDADGRTAVHFAAGLGSEACIRLLAGAGADLSLCDGRGGLTPLHMAAGYVKPDAVRALLELGADAEGTDDKGRTAEDLARELLAGTPKGLSAQFTRRLGLEAVVRALEEAVYEYARVEEILERRGEGERAEYLVRWSDGGGNEWVRKGWVAEDVVRDFEAGLEYGVAEGVVGVREGEGGRREYLVKWVDIEEATWEPEENVEAELVAEFERREGVVGGGGAVVEGTGVGGGLG
;
A
#
# COMPACT_ATOMS: atom_id res chain seq x y z
N MET A 1 -32.04 26.35 -37.94
CA MET A 1 -32.56 25.40 -36.95
C MET A 1 -31.45 24.42 -36.66
N GLU A 2 -31.08 24.33 -35.39
CA GLU A 2 -30.18 23.37 -34.75
C GLU A 2 -28.76 23.23 -35.35
N ALA A 3 -27.85 24.07 -34.84
CA ALA A 3 -26.44 23.72 -34.83
C ALA A 3 -26.28 22.46 -33.96
N MET A 4 -25.80 21.39 -34.58
CA MET A 4 -25.38 20.16 -33.91
C MET A 4 -24.47 20.55 -32.74
N LEU A 5 -24.91 20.26 -31.53
CA LEU A 5 -24.09 20.32 -30.32
C LEU A 5 -22.95 19.32 -30.49
N ALA A 6 -21.79 19.82 -30.96
CA ALA A 6 -20.52 19.16 -30.74
C ALA A 6 -20.42 18.92 -29.22
N LYS A 7 -20.06 17.70 -28.82
CA LYS A 7 -19.89 17.39 -27.40
C LYS A 7 -18.75 18.27 -26.89
N PRO A 8 -18.95 19.08 -25.85
CA PRO A 8 -17.89 19.93 -25.31
C PRO A 8 -16.71 19.05 -24.87
N THR A 9 -15.49 19.37 -25.31
CA THR A 9 -14.26 18.66 -24.93
C THR A 9 -13.27 19.64 -24.29
N LEU A 10 -12.28 19.11 -23.57
CA LEU A 10 -11.36 19.90 -22.75
C LEU A 10 -10.10 20.25 -23.53
N SER A 11 -9.76 21.54 -23.59
CA SER A 11 -8.55 22.06 -24.24
C SER A 11 -7.77 22.94 -23.26
N ARG A 12 -6.47 23.10 -23.49
CA ARG A 12 -5.58 23.93 -22.66
C ARG A 12 -5.64 25.37 -23.15
N LEU A 13 -5.78 26.32 -22.23
CA LEU A 13 -5.85 27.75 -22.50
C LEU A 13 -4.81 28.48 -21.66
N LYS A 14 -4.19 29.52 -22.22
CA LYS A 14 -3.22 30.36 -21.51
C LYS A 14 -3.90 31.61 -20.92
N PHE A 15 -3.91 31.76 -19.60
CA PHE A 15 -4.38 33.01 -18.96
C PHE A 15 -3.25 34.04 -18.79
N THR A 16 -3.62 35.32 -18.86
CA THR A 16 -2.84 36.41 -18.23
C THR A 16 -3.50 36.74 -16.90
N PRO A 17 -2.75 36.90 -15.79
CA PRO A 17 -3.31 36.69 -14.46
C PRO A 17 -4.28 37.80 -14.07
N LYS A 18 -5.55 37.44 -13.97
CA LYS A 18 -6.56 38.11 -13.13
C LYS A 18 -7.52 37.03 -12.61
N PHE A 19 -7.24 36.50 -11.42
CA PHE A 19 -8.21 35.71 -10.66
C PHE A 19 -9.52 36.50 -10.46
N PRO A 20 -10.68 35.88 -10.21
CA PRO A 20 -10.90 34.48 -9.84
C PRO A 20 -11.89 33.73 -10.77
N THR A 21 -11.76 32.41 -10.91
CA THR A 21 -12.82 31.62 -11.56
C THR A 21 -13.12 30.34 -10.80
N THR A 22 -14.34 30.29 -10.28
CA THR A 22 -15.11 29.07 -10.05
C THR A 22 -15.73 28.63 -11.38
N SER A 23 -15.41 27.45 -11.88
CA SER A 23 -16.27 26.68 -12.79
C SER A 23 -15.70 25.28 -12.92
N ALA A 24 -16.59 24.33 -13.12
CA ALA A 24 -16.44 22.94 -12.80
C ALA A 24 -16.01 22.08 -13.99
N PHE A 25 -15.58 20.86 -13.63
CA PHE A 25 -15.36 19.66 -14.44
C PHE A 25 -13.94 19.38 -14.92
N SER A 26 -13.58 18.11 -14.73
CA SER A 26 -12.24 17.60 -14.55
C SER A 26 -11.86 16.65 -15.71
N PRO A 27 -10.62 16.70 -16.26
CA PRO A 27 -10.13 16.05 -17.51
C PRO A 27 -10.15 14.53 -17.68
N ALA A 28 -9.63 14.05 -18.80
CA ALA A 28 -9.12 12.69 -18.90
C ALA A 28 -7.70 12.63 -18.29
N ALA A 29 -7.51 11.66 -17.38
CA ALA A 29 -6.27 10.88 -17.18
C ALA A 29 -4.95 11.51 -16.65
N ALA A 30 -4.94 12.61 -15.89
CA ALA A 30 -3.73 13.02 -15.15
C ALA A 30 -3.73 12.45 -13.72
N ILE A 31 -2.89 11.44 -13.48
CA ILE A 31 -2.85 10.66 -12.23
C ILE A 31 -1.56 10.99 -11.47
N SER A 32 -1.64 11.26 -10.17
CA SER A 32 -0.52 11.56 -9.27
C SER A 32 -0.62 10.74 -7.98
N LEU A 33 0.51 10.51 -7.31
CA LEU A 33 0.57 9.64 -6.15
C LEU A 33 0.17 10.39 -4.87
N ARG A 34 -0.70 9.80 -4.07
CA ARG A 34 -1.05 10.28 -2.72
C ARG A 34 -1.20 9.12 -1.73
N PRO A 35 -1.05 9.35 -0.42
CA PRO A 35 -1.27 8.33 0.58
C PRO A 35 -2.73 7.84 0.58
N ILE A 36 -2.93 6.53 0.73
CA ILE A 36 -4.24 5.92 0.95
C ILE A 36 -4.63 6.19 2.41
N PRO A 37 -5.82 6.75 2.68
CA PRO A 37 -6.28 6.92 4.05
C PRO A 37 -6.37 5.55 4.73
N PRO A 38 -5.92 5.41 6.00
CA PRO A 38 -5.93 4.12 6.67
C PRO A 38 -7.36 3.55 6.68
N SER A 39 -7.52 2.38 6.06
CA SER A 39 -8.78 1.66 6.08
C SER A 39 -9.15 1.42 7.54
N THR A 40 -10.31 1.91 7.98
CA THR A 40 -10.82 1.65 9.32
C THR A 40 -11.04 0.15 9.46
N ALA A 41 -10.01 -0.54 9.94
CA ALA A 41 -10.06 -1.95 10.26
C ALA A 41 -11.19 -2.14 11.28
N VAL A 42 -12.14 -2.99 10.91
CA VAL A 42 -13.23 -3.44 11.73
C VAL A 42 -12.66 -3.89 13.07
N GLN A 43 -12.99 -3.17 14.13
CA GLN A 43 -12.75 -3.63 15.50
C GLN A 43 -13.48 -4.96 15.68
N HIS A 44 -12.76 -6.06 15.52
CA HIS A 44 -13.26 -7.35 15.94
C HIS A 44 -13.43 -7.28 17.45
N GLN A 45 -14.71 -7.27 17.86
CA GLN A 45 -15.14 -7.27 19.24
C GLN A 45 -14.44 -8.42 19.96
N THR A 46 -13.57 -8.05 20.89
CA THR A 46 -13.05 -8.97 21.89
C THR A 46 -14.22 -9.40 22.76
N HIS A 47 -14.69 -10.62 22.56
CA HIS A 47 -15.65 -11.25 23.47
C HIS A 47 -14.95 -11.48 24.82
N ARG A 48 -15.17 -10.54 25.73
CA ARG A 48 -14.87 -10.64 27.16
C ARG A 48 -15.73 -11.75 27.79
N PRO A 49 -15.17 -12.83 28.35
CA PRO A 49 -15.93 -13.74 29.19
C PRO A 49 -16.17 -13.09 30.58
N PRO A 50 -17.22 -13.51 31.31
CA PRO A 50 -17.73 -12.78 32.47
C PRO A 50 -16.73 -12.77 33.63
N SER A 51 -16.67 -11.64 34.32
CA SER A 51 -15.88 -11.47 35.53
C SER A 51 -16.40 -12.42 36.62
N ALA A 52 -15.57 -13.35 37.05
CA ALA A 52 -15.71 -13.93 38.38
C ALA A 52 -15.18 -12.90 39.39
N SER A 53 -16.05 -12.55 40.33
CA SER A 53 -15.87 -11.63 41.43
C SER A 53 -14.62 -11.95 42.25
N ALA A 54 -13.73 -10.96 42.37
CA ALA A 54 -12.66 -10.95 43.36
C ALA A 54 -13.29 -10.67 44.74
N GLU A 55 -13.40 -11.71 45.57
CA GLU A 55 -13.61 -11.52 46.99
C GLU A 55 -12.26 -11.27 47.65
N ALA A 56 -12.11 -10.06 48.19
CA ALA A 56 -10.99 -9.66 49.01
C ALA A 56 -11.04 -10.41 50.34
N ILE A 57 -10.00 -11.19 50.65
CA ILE A 57 -9.81 -11.75 51.99
C ILE A 57 -8.69 -10.96 52.66
N SER A 58 -9.10 -10.17 53.65
CA SER A 58 -8.27 -9.45 54.60
C SER A 58 -7.37 -10.39 55.40
N SER A 59 -6.09 -10.02 55.54
CA SER A 59 -5.16 -10.67 56.47
C SER A 59 -5.68 -10.67 57.90
N PRO A 60 -5.41 -11.75 58.64
CA PRO A 60 -4.91 -11.62 60.00
C PRO A 60 -3.56 -12.33 60.14
N ASN A 61 -2.63 -11.57 60.70
CA ASN A 61 -1.36 -12.01 61.21
C ASN A 61 -1.59 -12.92 62.44
N ASP A 62 -1.30 -14.22 62.34
CA ASP A 62 -0.96 -15.05 63.50
C ASP A 62 -0.09 -16.23 63.06
N GLY A 63 0.93 -16.52 63.87
CA GLY A 63 2.05 -17.40 63.52
C GLY A 63 1.68 -18.87 63.54
N GLY A 64 1.97 -19.53 62.42
CA GLY A 64 2.10 -20.98 62.28
C GLY A 64 2.97 -21.24 61.06
N GLU A 65 4.11 -21.88 61.25
CA GLU A 65 4.87 -22.50 60.17
C GLU A 65 4.03 -23.67 59.65
N GLU A 66 3.16 -23.41 58.67
CA GLU A 66 2.56 -24.44 57.84
C GLU A 66 3.37 -24.48 56.55
N ASP A 67 4.16 -25.55 56.43
CA ASP A 67 4.79 -26.02 55.20
C ASP A 67 3.64 -26.43 54.26
N ASP A 68 2.95 -25.45 53.68
CA ASP A 68 2.05 -25.67 52.55
C ASP A 68 2.93 -25.91 51.32
N GLU A 69 3.53 -27.11 51.26
CA GLU A 69 3.83 -27.72 49.96
C GLU A 69 2.50 -27.83 49.24
N GLU A 70 2.11 -26.79 48.49
CA GLU A 70 1.05 -26.87 47.48
C GLU A 70 1.44 -28.03 46.56
N ASP A 71 0.84 -29.20 46.84
CA ASP A 71 0.95 -30.44 46.08
C ASP A 71 0.39 -30.19 44.67
N TYR A 72 1.20 -29.52 43.85
CA TYR A 72 0.90 -29.34 42.44
C TYR A 72 0.89 -30.74 41.82
N GLY A 73 -0.32 -31.20 41.51
CA GLY A 73 -0.58 -32.53 40.98
C GLY A 73 0.34 -32.90 39.80
N GLU A 74 0.53 -34.20 39.57
CA GLU A 74 1.39 -34.63 38.47
C GLU A 74 0.81 -34.23 37.10
N VAL A 75 1.60 -33.50 36.31
CA VAL A 75 1.27 -33.10 34.93
C VAL A 75 1.06 -34.35 34.07
N SER A 76 -0.11 -34.50 33.44
CA SER A 76 -0.37 -35.53 32.43
C SER A 76 0.18 -35.09 31.08
N ARG A 77 -0.31 -33.96 30.55
CA ARG A 77 0.16 -33.34 29.31
C ARG A 77 -0.31 -31.90 29.19
N ILE A 78 0.35 -31.13 28.33
CA ILE A 78 -0.13 -29.81 27.88
C ILE A 78 -1.20 -30.00 26.81
N ILE A 79 -2.33 -29.31 26.95
CA ILE A 79 -3.46 -29.35 26.00
C ILE A 79 -3.77 -28.00 25.34
N GLY A 80 -3.08 -26.93 25.75
CA GLY A 80 -3.22 -25.61 25.17
C GLY A 80 -2.13 -24.66 25.62
N SER A 81 -2.01 -23.52 24.96
CA SER A 81 -1.07 -22.44 25.29
C SER A 81 -1.74 -21.09 25.14
N ARG A 82 -1.23 -20.06 25.83
CA ARG A 82 -1.59 -18.67 25.59
C ARG A 82 -0.44 -17.73 25.94
N ALA A 83 -0.29 -16.69 25.15
CA ALA A 83 0.58 -15.56 25.45
C ALA A 83 -0.16 -14.58 26.38
N VAL A 84 0.44 -14.29 27.53
CA VAL A 84 -0.06 -13.31 28.50
C VAL A 84 0.85 -12.09 28.46
N ARG A 85 0.27 -10.96 28.05
CA ARG A 85 0.98 -9.68 28.00
C ARG A 85 0.92 -8.97 29.34
N SER A 86 2.09 -8.65 29.89
CA SER A 86 2.25 -7.83 31.09
C SER A 86 3.22 -6.69 30.79
N GLY A 87 2.67 -5.53 30.39
CA GLY A 87 3.45 -4.37 29.96
C GLY A 87 4.28 -4.68 28.72
N LEU A 88 5.61 -4.56 28.84
CA LEU A 88 6.57 -4.82 27.76
C LEU A 88 7.01 -6.29 27.67
N SER A 89 6.55 -7.16 28.58
CA SER A 89 6.92 -8.58 28.62
C SER A 89 5.73 -9.44 28.20
N THR A 90 5.99 -10.40 27.32
CA THR A 90 5.04 -11.48 26.99
C THR A 90 5.52 -12.74 27.68
N ALA A 91 4.69 -13.29 28.57
CA ALA A 91 4.93 -14.57 29.23
C ALA A 91 4.02 -15.65 28.63
N MET A 92 4.48 -16.91 28.62
CA MET A 92 3.67 -18.04 28.16
C MET A 92 3.02 -18.74 29.35
N GLU A 93 1.74 -19.08 29.19
CA GLU A 93 1.00 -19.98 30.08
C GLU A 93 0.51 -21.18 29.27
N TYR A 94 0.40 -22.32 29.94
CA TYR A 94 -0.04 -23.57 29.33
C TYR A 94 -1.23 -24.15 30.09
N LEU A 95 -2.17 -24.71 29.34
CA LEU A 95 -3.32 -25.40 29.89
C LEU A 95 -2.93 -26.85 30.17
N ILE A 96 -2.92 -27.22 31.45
CA ILE A 96 -2.46 -28.52 31.93
C ILE A 96 -3.64 -29.46 32.12
N GLU A 97 -3.55 -30.67 31.58
CA GLU A 97 -4.35 -31.80 32.03
C GLU A 97 -3.59 -32.52 33.16
N TRP A 98 -4.26 -32.76 34.28
CA TRP A 98 -3.67 -33.37 35.48
C TRP A 98 -3.93 -34.88 35.53
N LYS A 99 -2.98 -35.67 36.06
CA LYS A 99 -3.15 -37.13 36.17
C LYS A 99 -4.13 -37.55 37.26
N ASP A 100 -4.26 -36.75 38.32
CA ASP A 100 -5.14 -36.97 39.48
C ASP A 100 -6.63 -36.70 39.18
N GLY A 101 -6.94 -36.22 37.97
CA GLY A 101 -8.30 -35.93 37.54
C GLY A 101 -8.80 -34.54 37.94
N HIS A 102 -7.94 -33.65 38.44
CA HIS A 102 -8.30 -32.24 38.60
C HIS A 102 -8.67 -31.59 37.26
N ALA A 103 -9.55 -30.59 37.34
CA ALA A 103 -9.97 -29.84 36.16
C ALA A 103 -8.76 -29.16 35.50
N PRO A 104 -8.69 -29.11 34.16
CA PRO A 104 -7.57 -28.46 33.48
C PRO A 104 -7.41 -27.00 33.90
N SER A 105 -6.17 -26.59 34.16
CA SER A 105 -5.87 -25.23 34.65
C SER A 105 -4.66 -24.61 33.94
N TRP A 106 -4.65 -23.27 33.89
CA TRP A 106 -3.56 -22.50 33.30
C TRP A 106 -2.42 -22.36 34.29
N VAL A 107 -1.22 -22.75 33.87
CA VAL A 107 0.00 -22.67 34.68
C VAL A 107 1.06 -21.88 33.90
N PRO A 108 1.73 -20.89 34.53
CA PRO A 108 2.86 -20.20 33.92
C PRO A 108 3.98 -21.17 33.53
N ALA A 109 4.68 -20.87 32.44
CA ALA A 109 5.79 -21.69 31.93
C ALA A 109 6.84 -22.04 33.00
N GLY A 110 7.12 -21.11 33.93
CA GLY A 110 8.08 -21.31 35.03
C GLY A 110 7.64 -22.32 36.09
N GLY A 111 6.36 -22.67 36.15
CA GLY A 111 5.80 -23.68 37.06
C GLY A 111 5.69 -25.08 36.44
N ILE A 112 6.17 -25.28 35.20
CA ILE A 112 6.11 -26.56 34.49
C ILE A 112 7.54 -27.01 34.19
N ALA A 113 7.78 -28.31 34.26
CA ALA A 113 9.08 -28.88 33.91
C ALA A 113 9.45 -28.54 32.44
N ALA A 114 10.70 -28.11 32.23
CA ALA A 114 11.14 -27.56 30.95
C ALA A 114 11.09 -28.58 29.79
N ASP A 115 11.27 -29.87 30.09
CA ASP A 115 11.13 -30.97 29.15
C ASP A 115 9.69 -31.15 28.68
N VAL A 116 8.71 -31.05 29.59
CA VAL A 116 7.27 -31.12 29.25
C VAL A 116 6.86 -29.97 28.33
N VAL A 117 7.32 -28.75 28.63
CA VAL A 117 7.08 -27.59 27.75
C VAL A 117 7.75 -27.79 26.40
N ALA A 118 8.99 -28.28 26.38
CA ALA A 118 9.73 -28.54 25.15
C ALA A 118 9.07 -29.63 24.28
N GLU A 119 8.50 -30.69 24.86
CA GLU A 119 7.75 -31.71 24.12
C GLU A 119 6.55 -31.13 23.38
N PHE A 120 5.85 -30.16 23.99
CA PHE A 120 4.74 -29.46 23.37
C PHE A 120 5.18 -28.46 22.30
N ASP A 121 6.19 -27.63 22.57
CA ASP A 121 6.56 -26.50 21.69
C ASP A 121 7.64 -26.79 20.64
N SER A 122 8.53 -27.77 20.86
CA SER A 122 9.58 -28.08 19.88
C SER A 122 9.03 -28.45 18.50
N PRO A 123 7.95 -29.24 18.38
CA PRO A 123 7.33 -29.51 17.08
C PRO A 123 6.85 -28.23 16.39
N TRP A 124 6.17 -27.35 17.12
CA TRP A 124 5.67 -26.07 16.62
C TRP A 124 6.79 -25.19 16.07
N TRP A 125 7.84 -24.98 16.86
CA TRP A 125 8.97 -24.15 16.44
C TRP A 125 9.81 -24.80 15.35
N THR A 126 9.86 -26.13 15.29
CA THR A 126 10.52 -26.85 14.19
C THR A 126 9.76 -26.65 12.88
N ALA A 127 8.43 -26.74 12.91
CA ALA A 127 7.58 -26.53 11.76
C ALA A 127 7.65 -25.08 11.27
N ALA A 128 7.55 -24.10 12.19
CA ALA A 128 7.65 -22.68 11.88
C ALA A 128 9.00 -22.31 11.24
N ARG A 129 10.13 -22.78 11.80
CA ARG A 129 11.49 -22.52 11.27
C ARG A 129 11.78 -23.18 9.93
N LYS A 130 10.98 -24.18 9.53
CA LYS A 130 11.07 -24.84 8.23
C LYS A 130 10.01 -24.37 7.24
N ALA A 131 9.08 -23.51 7.66
CA ALA A 131 7.87 -23.20 6.93
C ALA A 131 7.10 -24.45 6.47
N ASP A 132 6.97 -25.43 7.37
CA ASP A 132 6.24 -26.66 7.12
C ASP A 132 4.74 -26.46 7.37
N GLU A 133 4.02 -26.09 6.30
CA GLU A 133 2.58 -25.84 6.33
C GLU A 133 1.79 -27.05 6.83
N SER A 134 2.19 -28.26 6.41
CA SER A 134 1.44 -29.49 6.73
C SER A 134 1.55 -29.81 8.22
N GLU A 135 2.75 -29.67 8.79
CA GLU A 135 2.95 -29.89 10.22
C GLU A 135 2.32 -28.78 11.07
N LEU A 136 2.40 -27.51 10.64
CA LEU A 136 1.70 -26.42 11.33
C LEU A 136 0.18 -26.67 11.37
N ARG A 137 -0.42 -27.07 10.24
CA ARG A 137 -1.84 -27.43 10.16
C ARG A 137 -2.17 -28.58 11.10
N ARG A 138 -1.40 -29.66 11.05
CA ARG A 138 -1.59 -30.84 11.91
C ARG A 138 -1.52 -30.48 13.40
N LEU A 139 -0.60 -29.61 13.80
CA LEU A 139 -0.44 -29.18 15.19
C LEU A 139 -1.60 -28.29 15.67
N LEU A 140 -2.13 -27.40 14.82
CA LEU A 140 -3.32 -26.60 15.11
C LEU A 140 -4.57 -27.48 15.26
N GLU A 141 -4.71 -28.52 14.42
CA GLU A 141 -5.80 -29.50 14.52
C GLU A 141 -5.70 -30.38 15.77
N LEU A 142 -4.49 -30.81 16.13
CA LEU A 142 -4.23 -31.66 17.30
C LEU A 142 -4.44 -30.91 18.63
N HIS A 143 -4.15 -29.60 18.63
CA HIS A 143 -4.25 -28.75 19.81
C HIS A 143 -5.11 -27.50 19.52
N PRO A 144 -6.45 -27.61 19.54
CA PRO A 144 -7.33 -26.48 19.25
C PRO A 144 -7.20 -25.30 20.21
N ALA A 145 -6.69 -25.54 21.42
CA ALA A 145 -6.41 -24.51 22.43
C ALA A 145 -4.95 -24.01 22.38
N ARG A 146 -4.17 -24.35 21.35
CA ARG A 146 -2.85 -23.76 21.11
C ARG A 146 -3.04 -22.33 20.62
N ASP A 147 -2.36 -21.41 21.27
CA ASP A 147 -2.24 -20.04 20.80
C ASP A 147 -1.33 -19.98 19.56
N VAL A 148 -1.90 -19.52 18.44
CA VAL A 148 -1.19 -19.32 17.18
C VAL A 148 -0.16 -18.18 17.28
N ASP A 149 -0.38 -17.25 18.20
CA ASP A 149 0.49 -16.11 18.51
C ASP A 149 1.42 -16.40 19.70
N ALA A 150 1.59 -17.68 20.06
CA ALA A 150 2.67 -18.10 20.95
C ALA A 150 4.00 -17.50 20.47
N VAL A 151 4.81 -17.04 21.42
CA VAL A 151 6.08 -16.37 21.16
C VAL A 151 7.27 -17.22 21.58
N ASP A 152 8.37 -17.11 20.84
CA ASP A 152 9.66 -17.68 21.25
C ASP A 152 10.41 -16.74 22.21
N ALA A 153 11.64 -17.12 22.57
CA ALA A 153 12.49 -16.34 23.48
C ALA A 153 12.87 -14.94 22.94
N ASP A 154 12.78 -14.71 21.63
CA ASP A 154 13.00 -13.41 20.98
C ASP A 154 11.67 -12.64 20.78
N GLY A 155 10.56 -13.15 21.32
CA GLY A 155 9.23 -12.55 21.16
C GLY A 155 8.60 -12.79 19.78
N ARG A 156 9.10 -13.74 19.00
CA ARG A 156 8.64 -13.98 17.62
C ARG A 156 7.51 -15.00 17.59
N THR A 157 6.47 -14.71 16.82
CA THR A 157 5.40 -15.67 16.49
C THR A 157 5.76 -16.52 15.28
N ALA A 158 4.98 -17.56 15.00
CA ALA A 158 5.16 -18.39 13.80
C ALA A 158 5.06 -17.58 12.49
N VAL A 159 4.24 -16.52 12.47
CA VAL A 159 4.08 -15.64 11.29
C VAL A 159 5.38 -14.91 10.97
N HIS A 160 6.16 -14.49 11.98
CA HIS A 160 7.47 -13.86 11.76
C HIS A 160 8.43 -14.79 10.99
N PHE A 161 8.45 -16.08 11.36
CA PHE A 161 9.26 -17.09 10.67
C PHE A 161 8.76 -17.33 9.25
N ALA A 162 7.44 -17.52 9.07
CA ALA A 162 6.85 -17.73 7.76
C ALA A 162 7.14 -16.54 6.80
N ALA A 163 7.04 -15.32 7.31
CA ALA A 163 7.34 -14.09 6.59
C ALA A 163 8.81 -14.00 6.16
N GLY A 164 9.75 -14.22 7.10
CA GLY A 164 11.19 -14.19 6.79
C GLY A 164 11.64 -15.31 5.84
N LEU A 165 10.98 -16.48 5.89
CA LEU A 165 11.24 -17.59 4.97
C LEU A 165 10.59 -17.36 3.58
N GLY A 166 9.56 -16.52 3.50
CA GLY A 166 8.82 -16.23 2.28
C GLY A 166 7.71 -17.24 1.98
N SER A 167 7.18 -17.93 3.00
CA SER A 167 6.16 -18.96 2.82
C SER A 167 4.76 -18.36 2.89
N GLU A 168 4.23 -17.98 1.74
CA GLU A 168 2.85 -17.49 1.60
C GLU A 168 1.82 -18.48 2.15
N ALA A 169 2.01 -19.77 1.92
CA ALA A 169 1.07 -20.79 2.37
C ALA A 169 1.01 -20.89 3.90
N CYS A 170 2.15 -20.79 4.59
CA CYS A 170 2.18 -20.71 6.05
C CYS A 170 1.58 -19.41 6.57
N ILE A 171 1.83 -18.27 5.92
CA ILE A 171 1.24 -16.97 6.31
C ILE A 171 -0.29 -17.05 6.23
N ARG A 172 -0.84 -17.54 5.11
CA ARG A 172 -2.29 -17.69 4.92
C ARG A 172 -2.91 -18.69 5.89
N LEU A 173 -2.22 -19.81 6.17
CA LEU A 173 -2.67 -20.79 7.17
C LEU A 173 -2.77 -20.16 8.57
N LEU A 174 -1.70 -19.49 9.01
CA LEU A 174 -1.63 -18.88 10.35
C LEU A 174 -2.64 -17.74 10.49
N ALA A 175 -2.76 -16.87 9.48
CA ALA A 175 -3.78 -15.82 9.45
C ALA A 175 -5.20 -16.39 9.47
N GLY A 176 -5.45 -17.47 8.72
CA GLY A 176 -6.73 -18.20 8.74
C GLY A 176 -7.03 -18.85 10.09
N ALA A 177 -6.01 -19.15 10.90
CA ALA A 177 -6.13 -19.61 12.27
C ALA A 177 -6.26 -18.47 13.31
N GLY A 178 -6.31 -17.21 12.85
CA GLY A 178 -6.53 -16.04 13.70
C GLY A 178 -5.26 -15.35 14.21
N ALA A 179 -4.09 -15.59 13.58
CA ALA A 179 -2.85 -14.93 13.98
C ALA A 179 -2.88 -13.41 13.78
N ASP A 180 -2.37 -12.66 14.75
CA ASP A 180 -2.22 -11.22 14.70
C ASP A 180 -0.96 -10.81 13.90
N LEU A 181 -1.17 -10.18 12.75
CA LEU A 181 -0.12 -9.74 11.83
C LEU A 181 0.55 -8.43 12.26
N SER A 182 0.06 -7.77 13.31
CA SER A 182 0.60 -6.52 13.85
C SER A 182 1.62 -6.72 14.97
N LEU A 183 1.79 -7.96 15.45
CA LEU A 183 2.68 -8.24 16.57
C LEU A 183 4.14 -7.94 16.24
N CYS A 184 4.80 -7.20 17.11
CA CYS A 184 6.22 -6.90 17.02
C CYS A 184 7.06 -7.92 17.79
N ASP A 185 8.24 -8.28 17.24
CA ASP A 185 9.23 -9.07 17.96
C ASP A 185 9.83 -8.32 19.16
N GLY A 186 10.39 -9.07 20.12
CA GLY A 186 10.99 -8.50 21.33
C GLY A 186 12.43 -8.01 21.15
N ARG A 187 12.98 -8.04 19.93
CA ARG A 187 14.40 -7.75 19.66
C ARG A 187 14.61 -6.37 19.09
N GLY A 188 13.71 -5.92 18.22
CA GLY A 188 13.79 -4.61 17.62
C GLY A 188 12.43 -4.07 17.19
N GLY A 189 11.34 -4.62 17.72
CA GLY A 189 9.99 -4.19 17.39
C GLY A 189 9.57 -4.59 15.98
N LEU A 190 10.19 -5.61 15.38
CA LEU A 190 9.95 -5.95 13.98
C LEU A 190 8.64 -6.71 13.81
N THR A 191 7.76 -6.25 12.93
CA THR A 191 6.54 -6.98 12.53
C THR A 191 6.85 -8.10 11.52
N PRO A 192 5.91 -9.02 11.22
CA PRO A 192 6.07 -9.96 10.11
C PRO A 192 6.36 -9.27 8.78
N LEU A 193 5.80 -8.09 8.51
CA LEU A 193 6.05 -7.33 7.29
C LEU A 193 7.51 -6.86 7.21
N HIS A 194 8.09 -6.42 8.33
CA HIS A 194 9.53 -6.12 8.42
C HIS A 194 10.40 -7.35 8.14
N MET A 195 10.01 -8.53 8.64
CA MET A 195 10.74 -9.77 8.37
C MET A 195 10.72 -10.09 6.87
N ALA A 196 9.54 -10.07 6.23
CA ALA A 196 9.44 -10.31 4.79
C ALA A 196 10.25 -9.29 3.97
N ALA A 197 10.22 -8.01 4.34
CA ALA A 197 11.00 -6.96 3.68
C ALA A 197 12.52 -7.17 3.87
N GLY A 198 12.97 -7.39 5.10
CA GLY A 198 14.39 -7.56 5.44
C GLY A 198 15.04 -8.80 4.83
N TYR A 199 14.28 -9.88 4.69
CA TYR A 199 14.70 -11.12 4.03
C TYR A 199 14.41 -11.14 2.52
N VAL A 200 13.93 -10.03 1.96
CA VAL A 200 13.71 -9.84 0.52
C VAL A 200 12.71 -10.86 -0.05
N LYS A 201 11.50 -10.89 0.52
CA LYS A 201 10.42 -11.83 0.18
C LYS A 201 9.19 -11.08 -0.39
N PRO A 202 9.20 -10.64 -1.66
CA PRO A 202 8.11 -9.87 -2.26
C PRO A 202 6.75 -10.56 -2.18
N ASP A 203 6.70 -11.86 -2.39
CA ASP A 203 5.42 -12.61 -2.41
C ASP A 203 4.82 -12.72 -1.00
N ALA A 204 5.66 -12.86 0.04
CA ALA A 204 5.21 -12.80 1.43
C ALA A 204 4.75 -11.40 1.83
N VAL A 205 5.41 -10.34 1.34
CA VAL A 205 4.97 -8.95 1.54
C VAL A 205 3.56 -8.77 0.96
N ARG A 206 3.32 -9.18 -0.29
CA ARG A 206 1.99 -9.09 -0.90
C ARG A 206 0.94 -9.88 -0.13
N ALA A 207 1.25 -11.11 0.26
CA ALA A 207 0.33 -11.94 1.04
C ALA A 207 -0.04 -11.31 2.38
N LEU A 208 0.93 -10.73 3.11
CA LEU A 208 0.67 -10.04 4.37
C LEU A 208 -0.21 -8.80 4.17
N LEU A 209 0.07 -7.99 3.16
CA LEU A 209 -0.73 -6.80 2.83
C LEU A 209 -2.16 -7.16 2.43
N GLU A 210 -2.34 -8.20 1.60
CA GLU A 210 -3.66 -8.73 1.23
C GLU A 210 -4.47 -9.24 2.43
N LEU A 211 -3.78 -9.74 3.46
CA LEU A 211 -4.40 -10.21 4.70
C LEU A 211 -4.61 -9.09 5.74
N GLY A 212 -4.33 -7.84 5.37
CA GLY A 212 -4.58 -6.66 6.22
C GLY A 212 -3.47 -6.36 7.23
N ALA A 213 -2.23 -6.79 6.99
CA ALA A 213 -1.09 -6.31 7.78
C ALA A 213 -0.91 -4.80 7.60
N ASP A 214 -0.62 -4.11 8.71
CA ASP A 214 -0.38 -2.66 8.69
C ASP A 214 0.97 -2.34 8.02
N ALA A 215 0.91 -1.64 6.89
CA ALA A 215 2.09 -1.22 6.13
C ALA A 215 2.86 -0.08 6.83
N GLU A 216 2.17 0.73 7.63
CA GLU A 216 2.71 1.91 8.31
C GLU A 216 3.22 1.60 9.73
N GLY A 217 3.08 0.35 10.19
CA GLY A 217 3.61 -0.10 11.47
C GLY A 217 5.13 0.08 11.55
N THR A 218 5.62 0.66 12.63
CA THR A 218 7.04 0.99 12.80
C THR A 218 7.77 0.08 13.77
N ASP A 219 9.04 -0.22 13.48
CA ASP A 219 9.97 -0.89 14.40
C ASP A 219 10.43 0.04 15.56
N ASP A 220 11.25 -0.49 16.49
CA ASP A 220 11.77 0.29 17.64
C ASP A 220 12.65 1.48 17.23
N LYS A 221 13.10 1.53 15.97
CA LYS A 221 13.87 2.64 15.40
C LYS A 221 12.98 3.65 14.67
N GLY A 222 11.66 3.46 14.68
CA GLY A 222 10.70 4.29 13.98
C GLY A 222 10.71 4.10 12.46
N ARG A 223 11.20 2.96 11.96
CA ARG A 223 11.22 2.65 10.52
C ARG A 223 10.00 1.83 10.17
N THR A 224 9.37 2.11 9.04
CA THR A 224 8.40 1.21 8.41
C THR A 224 9.10 0.05 7.70
N ALA A 225 8.33 -0.94 7.25
CA ALA A 225 8.86 -2.01 6.40
C ALA A 225 9.43 -1.45 5.08
N GLU A 226 8.85 -0.37 4.55
CA GLU A 226 9.33 0.32 3.34
C GLU A 226 10.69 0.99 3.60
N ASP A 227 10.80 1.73 4.71
CA ASP A 227 12.05 2.39 5.11
C ASP A 227 13.19 1.37 5.24
N LEU A 228 12.93 0.24 5.89
CA LEU A 228 13.89 -0.86 6.02
C LEU A 228 14.32 -1.39 4.64
N ALA A 229 13.37 -1.63 3.73
CA ALA A 229 13.67 -2.12 2.38
C ALA A 229 14.52 -1.11 1.58
N ARG A 230 14.21 0.20 1.69
CA ARG A 230 14.98 1.27 1.04
C ARG A 230 16.39 1.41 1.60
N GLU A 231 16.55 1.32 2.92
CA GLU A 231 17.85 1.33 3.59
C GLU A 231 18.73 0.17 3.08
N LEU A 232 18.17 -1.04 3.01
CA LEU A 232 18.86 -2.22 2.48
C LEU A 232 19.19 -2.07 0.99
N LEU A 233 18.30 -1.49 0.19
CA LEU A 233 18.53 -1.25 -1.24
C LEU A 233 19.65 -0.24 -1.48
N ALA A 234 19.73 0.82 -0.66
CA ALA A 234 20.80 1.81 -0.68
C ALA A 234 22.15 1.20 -0.29
N GLY A 235 22.15 0.30 0.70
CA GLY A 235 23.35 -0.43 1.14
C GLY A 235 23.82 -1.52 0.20
N THR A 236 23.01 -1.95 -0.78
CA THR A 236 23.35 -3.07 -1.69
C THR A 236 24.21 -2.60 -2.87
N PRO A 237 25.48 -3.07 -3.02
CA PRO A 237 26.39 -2.62 -4.07
C PRO A 237 25.86 -2.86 -5.49
N LYS A 238 26.07 -1.90 -6.40
CA LYS A 238 25.52 -1.92 -7.77
C LYS A 238 26.35 -2.75 -8.78
N GLY A 239 27.61 -3.06 -8.46
CA GLY A 239 28.58 -3.59 -9.43
C GLY A 239 28.73 -5.11 -9.50
N LEU A 240 28.04 -5.88 -8.67
CA LEU A 240 28.19 -7.34 -8.58
C LEU A 240 26.94 -8.05 -9.09
N SER A 241 27.10 -8.94 -10.09
CA SER A 241 26.00 -9.73 -10.65
C SER A 241 25.24 -10.53 -9.59
N ALA A 242 25.94 -11.05 -8.57
CA ALA A 242 25.33 -11.76 -7.45
C ALA A 242 24.40 -10.88 -6.59
N GLN A 243 24.61 -9.56 -6.57
CA GLN A 243 23.76 -8.61 -5.85
C GLN A 243 22.61 -8.07 -6.69
N PHE A 244 22.65 -8.27 -8.01
CA PHE A 244 21.58 -7.84 -8.91
C PHE A 244 20.23 -8.46 -8.52
N THR A 245 20.19 -9.76 -8.26
CA THR A 245 18.97 -10.45 -7.82
C THR A 245 18.44 -9.90 -6.50
N ARG A 246 19.33 -9.59 -5.55
CA ARG A 246 18.95 -9.00 -4.26
C ARG A 246 18.36 -7.60 -4.45
N ARG A 247 18.97 -6.78 -5.32
CA ARG A 247 18.45 -5.44 -5.66
C ARG A 247 17.08 -5.52 -6.30
N LEU A 248 16.91 -6.38 -7.30
CA LEU A 248 15.63 -6.58 -7.96
C LEU A 248 14.54 -7.04 -6.97
N GLY A 249 14.89 -7.94 -6.05
CA GLY A 249 13.99 -8.37 -4.99
C GLY A 249 13.60 -7.24 -4.03
N LEU A 250 14.56 -6.41 -3.62
CA LEU A 250 14.30 -5.25 -2.76
C LEU A 250 13.46 -4.20 -3.48
N GLU A 251 13.71 -3.94 -4.76
CA GLU A 251 12.89 -3.06 -5.60
C GLU A 251 11.46 -3.60 -5.72
N ALA A 252 11.27 -4.91 -5.86
CA ALA A 252 9.95 -5.54 -5.88
C ALA A 252 9.22 -5.46 -4.52
N VAL A 253 9.95 -5.53 -3.39
CA VAL A 253 9.39 -5.29 -2.05
C VAL A 253 8.95 -3.84 -1.89
N VAL A 254 9.82 -2.88 -2.23
CA VAL A 254 9.50 -1.44 -2.13
C VAL A 254 8.26 -1.13 -2.96
N ARG A 255 8.19 -1.61 -4.20
CA ARG A 255 7.02 -1.40 -5.06
C ARG A 255 5.74 -1.97 -4.44
N ALA A 256 5.78 -3.17 -3.88
CA ALA A 256 4.60 -3.79 -3.27
C ALA A 256 4.10 -3.02 -2.03
N LEU A 257 5.01 -2.43 -1.25
CA LEU A 257 4.67 -1.57 -0.11
C LEU A 257 4.14 -0.22 -0.58
N GLU A 258 4.79 0.41 -1.57
CA GLU A 258 4.33 1.66 -2.17
C GLU A 258 2.92 1.51 -2.77
N GLU A 259 2.63 0.41 -3.46
CA GLU A 259 1.30 0.13 -4.02
C GLU A 259 0.22 -0.06 -2.94
N ALA A 260 0.61 -0.41 -1.71
CA ALA A 260 -0.31 -0.57 -0.58
C ALA A 260 -0.50 0.72 0.23
N VAL A 261 0.47 1.64 0.19
CA VAL A 261 0.44 2.91 0.95
C VAL A 261 0.01 4.07 0.06
N TYR A 262 0.34 4.07 -1.23
CA TYR A 262 0.08 5.16 -2.14
C TYR A 262 -0.85 4.72 -3.27
N GLU A 263 -1.84 5.56 -3.54
CA GLU A 263 -2.67 5.42 -4.71
C GLU A 263 -2.36 6.50 -5.74
N TYR A 264 -2.60 6.11 -6.98
CA TYR A 264 -2.58 6.95 -8.15
C TYR A 264 -3.95 7.65 -8.25
N ALA A 265 -4.04 8.87 -7.75
CA ALA A 265 -5.25 9.69 -7.73
C ALA A 265 -5.20 10.80 -8.78
N ARG A 266 -6.36 11.14 -9.33
CA ARG A 266 -6.44 12.09 -10.42
C ARG A 266 -6.39 13.53 -9.91
N VAL A 267 -5.47 14.32 -10.46
CA VAL A 267 -5.30 15.74 -10.12
C VAL A 267 -6.38 16.56 -10.83
N GLU A 268 -7.08 17.40 -10.06
CA GLU A 268 -7.99 18.39 -10.62
C GLU A 268 -7.22 19.65 -11.03
N GLU A 269 -6.42 20.19 -10.11
CA GLU A 269 -5.70 21.44 -10.31
C GLU A 269 -4.47 21.51 -9.38
N ILE A 270 -3.40 22.16 -9.83
CA ILE A 270 -2.32 22.64 -8.95
C ILE A 270 -2.62 24.09 -8.58
N LEU A 271 -2.75 24.37 -7.30
CA LEU A 271 -3.15 25.68 -6.78
C LEU A 271 -1.96 26.60 -6.50
N GLU A 272 -0.91 26.03 -5.92
CA GLU A 272 0.25 26.78 -5.47
C GLU A 272 1.52 25.96 -5.66
N ARG A 273 2.65 26.67 -5.71
CA ARG A 273 3.98 26.07 -5.67
C ARG A 273 4.78 26.70 -4.55
N ARG A 274 5.56 25.87 -3.86
CA ARG A 274 6.62 26.32 -2.95
C ARG A 274 7.93 25.63 -3.26
N GLY A 275 9.03 26.24 -2.86
CA GLY A 275 10.38 25.71 -3.10
C GLY A 275 10.84 25.83 -4.57
N GLU A 276 12.03 25.28 -4.82
CA GLU A 276 12.74 25.40 -6.09
C GLU A 276 13.40 24.08 -6.49
N GLY A 277 13.55 23.88 -7.80
CA GLY A 277 14.20 22.70 -8.39
C GLY A 277 13.50 21.39 -8.03
N GLU A 278 14.28 20.34 -7.78
CA GLU A 278 13.82 18.99 -7.43
C GLU A 278 13.10 18.92 -6.07
N ARG A 279 13.26 19.96 -5.22
CA ARG A 279 12.57 20.07 -3.93
C ARG A 279 11.30 20.90 -4.00
N ALA A 280 10.89 21.32 -5.20
CA ALA A 280 9.62 22.02 -5.37
C ALA A 280 8.47 21.11 -4.94
N GLU A 281 7.47 21.73 -4.30
CA GLU A 281 6.24 21.09 -3.88
C GLU A 281 5.06 21.90 -4.43
N TYR A 282 4.00 21.19 -4.79
CA TYR A 282 2.81 21.71 -5.42
C TYR A 282 1.60 21.41 -4.53
N LEU A 283 0.78 22.42 -4.27
CA LEU A 283 -0.48 22.23 -3.56
C LEU A 283 -1.50 21.69 -4.56
N VAL A 284 -1.80 20.40 -4.46
CA VAL A 284 -2.67 19.67 -5.37
C VAL A 284 -4.09 19.62 -4.81
N ARG A 285 -5.07 19.95 -5.65
CA ARG A 285 -6.49 19.63 -5.43
C ARG A 285 -6.81 18.32 -6.14
N TRP A 286 -7.41 17.38 -5.41
CA TRP A 286 -7.78 16.07 -5.94
C TRP A 286 -9.19 16.07 -6.55
N SER A 287 -9.35 15.40 -7.68
CA SER A 287 -10.62 15.36 -8.42
C SER A 287 -11.74 14.55 -7.74
N ASP A 288 -11.41 13.76 -6.72
CA ASP A 288 -12.37 12.98 -5.96
C ASP A 288 -12.96 13.76 -4.75
N GLY A 289 -12.58 15.03 -4.60
CA GLY A 289 -13.03 15.88 -3.50
C GLY A 289 -12.25 15.69 -2.20
N GLY A 290 -11.11 14.99 -2.23
CA GLY A 290 -10.16 14.96 -1.12
C GLY A 290 -9.61 16.35 -0.77
N GLY A 291 -9.07 16.49 0.45
CA GLY A 291 -8.43 17.75 0.89
C GLY A 291 -7.22 18.12 0.03
N ASN A 292 -6.91 19.41 -0.07
CA ASN A 292 -5.74 19.87 -0.82
C ASN A 292 -4.45 19.49 -0.07
N GLU A 293 -3.44 18.97 -0.79
CA GLU A 293 -2.21 18.47 -0.19
C GLU A 293 -0.96 18.96 -0.91
N TRP A 294 0.12 19.21 -0.15
CA TRP A 294 1.42 19.55 -0.72
C TRP A 294 2.14 18.30 -1.20
N VAL A 295 2.27 18.14 -2.51
CA VAL A 295 2.90 16.98 -3.16
C VAL A 295 4.23 17.40 -3.80
N ARG A 296 5.29 16.61 -3.60
CA ARG A 296 6.60 16.86 -4.20
C ARG A 296 6.56 16.74 -5.72
N LYS A 297 7.33 17.57 -6.42
CA LYS A 297 7.42 17.61 -7.89
C LYS A 297 7.51 16.23 -8.55
N GLY A 298 8.35 15.34 -8.02
CA GLY A 298 8.54 14.00 -8.59
C GLY A 298 7.34 13.04 -8.46
N TRP A 299 6.32 13.41 -7.69
CA TRP A 299 5.11 12.61 -7.45
C TRP A 299 3.87 13.20 -8.13
N VAL A 300 4.03 14.38 -8.74
CA VAL A 300 3.02 15.02 -9.59
C VAL A 300 3.37 14.71 -11.04
N ALA A 301 2.37 14.35 -11.84
CA ALA A 301 2.60 14.04 -13.25
C ALA A 301 3.27 15.23 -14.00
N GLU A 302 4.28 14.93 -14.81
CA GLU A 302 5.13 15.94 -15.45
C GLU A 302 4.34 16.90 -16.36
N ASP A 303 3.30 16.40 -17.02
CA ASP A 303 2.41 17.19 -17.86
C ASP A 303 1.60 18.19 -17.04
N VAL A 304 1.09 17.80 -15.86
CA VAL A 304 0.37 18.70 -14.96
C VAL A 304 1.30 19.79 -14.42
N VAL A 305 2.51 19.41 -14.00
CA VAL A 305 3.52 20.39 -13.54
C VAL A 305 3.89 21.35 -14.65
N ARG A 306 4.13 20.84 -15.87
CA ARG A 306 4.44 21.66 -17.04
C ARG A 306 3.32 22.63 -17.36
N ASP A 307 2.07 22.19 -17.30
CA ASP A 307 0.92 23.04 -17.59
C ASP A 307 0.78 24.16 -16.55
N PHE A 308 0.93 23.83 -15.27
CA PHE A 308 0.95 24.82 -14.19
C PHE A 308 2.11 25.83 -14.35
N GLU A 309 3.34 25.35 -14.60
CA GLU A 309 4.51 26.24 -14.78
C GLU A 309 4.40 27.11 -16.05
N ALA A 310 3.65 26.67 -17.05
CA ALA A 310 3.35 27.44 -18.26
C ALA A 310 2.17 28.42 -18.08
N GLY A 311 1.47 28.37 -16.94
CA GLY A 311 0.24 29.15 -16.70
C GLY A 311 -0.92 28.72 -17.59
N LEU A 312 -0.96 27.43 -17.94
CA LEU A 312 -2.04 26.83 -18.72
C LEU A 312 -3.14 26.36 -17.76
N GLU A 313 -4.36 26.79 -18.03
CA GLU A 313 -5.58 26.33 -17.38
C GLU A 313 -6.38 25.47 -18.36
N TYR A 314 -7.17 24.52 -17.85
CA TYR A 314 -8.05 23.71 -18.69
C TYR A 314 -9.38 24.44 -18.88
N GLY A 315 -9.76 24.68 -20.14
CA GLY A 315 -11.03 25.26 -20.52
C GLY A 315 -11.90 24.24 -21.27
N VAL A 316 -13.22 24.36 -21.12
CA VAL A 316 -14.16 23.61 -21.95
C VAL A 316 -14.31 24.33 -23.29
N ALA A 317 -13.86 23.68 -24.36
CA ALA A 317 -14.01 24.19 -25.71
C ALA A 317 -15.37 23.75 -26.27
N GLU A 318 -16.13 24.71 -26.81
CA GLU A 318 -17.32 24.43 -27.63
C GLU A 318 -16.91 23.86 -28.99
N GLY A 319 -15.75 24.27 -29.50
CA GLY A 319 -15.19 23.74 -30.73
C GLY A 319 -14.17 24.67 -31.39
N VAL A 320 -13.52 24.16 -32.42
CA VAL A 320 -12.60 24.92 -33.25
C VAL A 320 -13.36 25.63 -34.36
N VAL A 321 -13.10 26.93 -34.54
CA VAL A 321 -13.79 27.80 -35.50
C VAL A 321 -12.87 28.40 -36.56
N GLY A 322 -11.56 28.17 -36.47
CA GLY A 322 -10.59 28.62 -37.46
C GLY A 322 -9.24 27.94 -37.30
N VAL A 323 -8.41 28.02 -38.35
CA VAL A 323 -7.01 27.56 -38.35
C VAL A 323 -6.15 28.62 -39.03
N ARG A 324 -4.93 28.82 -38.53
CA ARG A 324 -3.89 29.64 -39.15
C ARG A 324 -2.53 29.00 -38.99
N GLU A 325 -1.58 29.48 -39.78
CA GLU A 325 -0.16 29.16 -39.59
C GLU A 325 0.43 30.20 -38.62
N GLY A 326 0.84 29.74 -37.45
CA GLY A 326 1.47 30.55 -36.40
C GLY A 326 2.96 30.78 -36.65
N GLU A 327 3.62 31.41 -35.68
CA GLU A 327 5.04 31.74 -35.77
C GLU A 327 5.89 30.45 -35.81
N GLY A 328 6.72 30.30 -36.86
CA GLY A 328 7.57 29.12 -37.04
C GLY A 328 6.93 27.94 -37.78
N GLY A 329 5.82 28.14 -38.49
CA GLY A 329 5.19 27.13 -39.35
C GLY A 329 4.34 26.09 -38.60
N ARG A 330 4.04 26.36 -37.32
CA ARG A 330 3.15 25.52 -36.50
C ARG A 330 1.71 25.94 -36.70
N ARG A 331 0.77 25.00 -36.66
CA ARG A 331 -0.66 25.32 -36.77
C ARG A 331 -1.19 25.87 -35.45
N GLU A 332 -2.00 26.90 -35.55
CA GLU A 332 -2.80 27.45 -34.45
C GLU A 332 -4.27 27.37 -34.83
N TYR A 333 -5.11 27.02 -33.87
CA TYR A 333 -6.54 26.90 -34.04
C TYR A 333 -7.24 27.98 -33.22
N LEU A 334 -8.27 28.60 -33.80
CA LEU A 334 -9.13 29.54 -33.10
C LEU A 334 -10.18 28.72 -32.36
N VAL A 335 -10.06 28.65 -31.04
CA VAL A 335 -10.92 27.84 -30.17
C VAL A 335 -12.01 28.73 -29.57
N LYS A 336 -13.26 28.31 -29.73
CA LYS A 336 -14.39 28.90 -29.02
C LYS A 336 -14.62 28.15 -27.72
N TRP A 337 -14.73 28.88 -26.61
CA TRP A 337 -14.87 28.33 -25.28
C TRP A 337 -16.30 28.47 -24.77
N VAL A 338 -16.70 27.60 -23.84
CA VAL A 338 -18.03 27.66 -23.21
C VAL A 338 -18.16 28.91 -22.32
N ASP A 339 -17.11 29.22 -21.56
CA ASP A 339 -17.13 30.26 -20.53
C ASP A 339 -16.35 31.53 -20.93
N ILE A 340 -15.83 31.62 -22.16
CA ILE A 340 -15.12 32.80 -22.69
C ILE A 340 -15.86 33.32 -23.92
N GLU A 341 -16.27 34.58 -23.88
CA GLU A 341 -17.06 35.22 -24.93
C GLU A 341 -16.28 35.34 -26.25
N GLU A 342 -14.98 35.61 -26.18
CA GLU A 342 -14.09 35.72 -27.33
C GLU A 342 -13.30 34.43 -27.56
N ALA A 343 -13.28 33.96 -28.81
CA ALA A 343 -12.45 32.82 -29.20
C ALA A 343 -10.96 33.20 -29.18
N THR A 344 -10.10 32.28 -28.75
CA THR A 344 -8.64 32.52 -28.63
C THR A 344 -7.86 31.64 -29.60
N TRP A 345 -6.72 32.14 -30.09
CA TRP A 345 -5.81 31.37 -30.93
C TRP A 345 -4.89 30.52 -30.04
N GLU A 346 -5.01 29.20 -30.15
CA GLU A 346 -4.22 28.24 -29.40
C GLU A 346 -3.36 27.40 -30.33
N PRO A 347 -2.12 27.06 -29.96
CA PRO A 347 -1.30 26.14 -30.73
C PRO A 347 -1.94 24.75 -30.77
N GLU A 348 -1.70 23.99 -31.83
CA GLU A 348 -2.26 22.64 -32.02
C GLU A 348 -2.08 21.70 -30.82
N GLU A 349 -0.95 21.79 -30.11
CA GLU A 349 -0.65 21.01 -28.92
C GLU A 349 -1.54 21.30 -27.70
N ASN A 350 -2.23 22.45 -27.69
CA ASN A 350 -3.15 22.86 -26.63
C ASN A 350 -4.61 22.51 -26.96
N VAL A 351 -4.90 22.12 -28.20
CA VAL A 351 -6.26 21.86 -28.67
C VAL A 351 -6.51 20.36 -28.74
N GLU A 352 -7.67 19.95 -28.25
CA GLU A 352 -8.05 18.54 -28.23
C GLU A 352 -8.14 17.98 -29.67
N ALA A 353 -7.59 16.77 -29.85
CA ALA A 353 -7.38 16.19 -31.17
C ALA A 353 -8.70 15.84 -31.90
N GLU A 354 -9.75 15.44 -31.17
CA GLU A 354 -11.07 15.21 -31.74
C GLU A 354 -11.70 16.51 -32.27
N LEU A 355 -11.54 17.65 -31.58
CA LEU A 355 -12.03 18.95 -32.07
C LEU A 355 -11.30 19.40 -33.35
N VAL A 356 -9.98 19.21 -33.38
CA VAL A 356 -9.18 19.47 -34.58
C VAL A 356 -9.69 18.59 -35.74
N ALA A 357 -9.84 17.30 -35.49
CA ALA A 357 -10.34 16.35 -36.51
C ALA A 357 -11.78 16.63 -36.94
N GLU A 358 -12.66 17.09 -36.05
CA GLU A 358 -14.02 17.52 -36.37
C GLU A 358 -14.01 18.75 -37.28
N PHE A 359 -13.23 19.77 -36.92
CA PHE A 359 -13.08 20.98 -37.71
C PHE A 359 -12.49 20.70 -39.10
N GLU A 360 -11.42 19.92 -39.19
CA GLU A 360 -10.80 19.54 -40.46
C GLU A 360 -11.76 18.74 -41.36
N ARG A 361 -12.56 17.84 -40.78
CA ARG A 361 -13.62 17.12 -41.50
C ARG A 361 -14.71 18.06 -42.02
N ARG A 362 -15.08 19.10 -41.26
CA ARG A 362 -16.10 20.09 -41.66
C ARG A 362 -15.62 21.01 -42.77
N GLU A 363 -14.39 21.49 -42.69
CA GLU A 363 -13.80 22.43 -43.65
C GLU A 363 -13.22 21.73 -44.90
N GLY A 364 -13.21 20.40 -44.94
CA GLY A 364 -12.75 19.64 -46.10
C GLY A 364 -11.22 19.67 -46.29
N VAL A 365 -10.46 19.95 -45.24
CA VAL A 365 -8.99 19.92 -45.26
C VAL A 365 -8.54 18.48 -45.08
N VAL A 366 -8.72 17.66 -46.12
CA VAL A 366 -8.00 16.37 -46.20
C VAL A 366 -6.53 16.72 -46.43
N GLY A 367 -5.69 16.41 -45.45
CA GLY A 367 -4.24 16.52 -45.55
C GLY A 367 -3.74 15.85 -46.83
N GLY A 368 -3.23 16.65 -47.75
CA GLY A 368 -2.51 16.21 -48.94
C GLY A 368 -1.15 15.65 -48.55
N GLY A 369 -1.14 14.45 -47.93
CA GLY A 369 0.01 13.57 -47.85
C GLY A 369 0.07 12.73 -49.12
N GLY A 370 1.20 12.80 -49.83
CA GLY A 370 1.34 12.35 -51.21
C GLY A 370 0.84 10.94 -51.53
N ALA A 371 -0.09 10.86 -52.48
CA ALA A 371 -0.26 9.69 -53.33
C ALA A 371 0.28 10.05 -54.71
N VAL A 372 1.42 9.45 -55.06
CA VAL A 372 1.93 9.41 -56.44
C VAL A 372 0.88 8.69 -57.27
N VAL A 373 0.04 9.45 -57.95
CA VAL A 373 -0.80 8.92 -59.03
C VAL A 373 0.01 9.07 -60.31
N GLU A 374 0.78 8.03 -60.64
CA GLU A 374 1.28 7.85 -62.00
C GLU A 374 0.06 7.75 -62.93
N GLY A 375 -0.10 8.73 -63.81
CA GLY A 375 -1.14 8.68 -64.81
C GLY A 375 -1.37 10.01 -65.51
N THR A 376 -0.54 10.32 -66.50
CA THR A 376 -0.94 10.45 -67.91
C THR A 376 0.06 11.31 -68.69
N GLY A 377 0.70 10.71 -69.68
CA GLY A 377 1.36 11.40 -70.78
C GLY A 377 0.73 10.95 -72.09
N VAL A 378 -0.18 11.77 -72.62
CA VAL A 378 -0.88 11.55 -73.89
C VAL A 378 -0.08 12.15 -75.04
N GLY A 379 0.21 11.35 -76.07
CA GLY A 379 0.01 11.72 -77.48
C GLY A 379 1.04 12.59 -78.24
N GLY A 380 1.53 12.04 -79.36
CA GLY A 380 1.41 12.69 -80.69
C GLY A 380 2.69 13.14 -81.42
N GLY A 381 2.77 12.80 -82.73
CA GLY A 381 3.56 13.53 -83.75
C GLY A 381 4.62 12.70 -84.48
N LEU A 382 4.32 12.08 -85.63
CA LEU A 382 4.53 12.58 -87.02
C LEU A 382 5.99 12.52 -87.51
N GLY A 383 6.24 11.76 -88.58
CA GLY A 383 7.49 11.74 -89.35
C GLY A 383 7.77 10.40 -90.01
#